data_AF-A0A6G0WD81-F1
#
_entry.id   AF-A0A6G0WD81-F1
#
_cell.length_a   1.000
_cell.length_b   1.000
_cell.length_c   1.000
_cell.angle_alpha   90.00
_cell.angle_beta   90.00
_cell.angle_gamma   90.00
#
_symmetry.space_group_name_H-M   'P 1'
#
loop_
_entity.id
_entity.type
_entity.pdbx_description
1 polymer ?
#
loop_
_entity_poly.entity_id
_entity_poly.type
_entity_poly.pdbx_seq_one_letter_code
_entity_poly.pdbx_strand_id
1 'polypeptide(L)'
;MLLWEMCQHTRFIGATTSEMCLWIEPLGLSRYAFWASNLTYESIESICIKFAFRCWICIYICYLLWAHYYHHYVVLLYNLRHLGLSNEYKYYKIVLGDPAYVILSDPLVALAMAADNWYSANYVAMAVAQVSQLQDAWLYIRGCLYLSRFVWFAYLGMQAGSFMIKRRQREDSFAPVDPALLAVSTYIYCGLIMSLICNTPMVWLMYGSWYVFLPPLMYQEAIETISLVIFVTLLMAILPLGFSRILVLWQHRQANRVRPTSSRMLKQSTSDYTYNDLKALILLSLSMRKHNVRMLDNPQYRKLPLSSHRAADCFVLCYRRDGSLGQTVRLSLLSCLDPQLTKRDLALPMCTSLHSSCVCYIGSDSCETFKPLIKGDRCIHLGASKQTVKHHNPRRKL
;
A
#
# COMPACT_ATOMS: atom_id res chain seq x y z
N MET A 1 -7.04 -35.89 -40.71
CA MET A 1 -6.93 -35.34 -39.35
C MET A 1 -7.07 -33.83 -39.51
N LEU A 2 -8.20 -33.25 -39.08
CA LEU A 2 -8.45 -31.82 -39.22
C LEU A 2 -7.72 -31.11 -38.07
N LEU A 3 -6.59 -30.48 -38.39
CA LEU A 3 -5.93 -29.52 -37.51
C LEU A 3 -6.83 -28.28 -37.51
N TRP A 4 -7.52 -28.03 -36.40
CA TRP A 4 -8.30 -26.81 -36.26
C TRP A 4 -7.38 -25.73 -35.72
N GLU A 5 -7.19 -24.67 -36.51
CA GLU A 5 -6.36 -23.52 -36.19
C GLU A 5 -7.22 -22.27 -36.23
N MET A 6 -7.09 -21.42 -35.22
CA MET A 6 -7.71 -20.11 -35.18
C MET A 6 -6.67 -19.09 -34.75
N CYS A 7 -6.52 -18.03 -35.54
CA CYS A 7 -5.68 -16.88 -35.21
C CYS A 7 -6.53 -15.63 -35.14
N GLN A 8 -6.29 -14.80 -34.12
CA GLN A 8 -6.99 -13.53 -33.92
C GLN A 8 -6.02 -12.40 -33.61
N HIS A 9 -6.33 -11.22 -34.13
CA HIS A 9 -5.64 -9.99 -33.80
C HIS A 9 -6.05 -9.53 -32.40
N THR A 10 -5.08 -9.45 -31.49
CA THR A 10 -5.28 -8.85 -30.17
C THR A 10 -5.13 -7.35 -30.28
N ARG A 11 -6.16 -6.61 -29.90
CA ARG A 11 -6.19 -5.16 -29.92
C ARG A 11 -6.24 -4.58 -28.51
N PHE A 12 -5.62 -3.42 -28.34
CA PHE A 12 -5.70 -2.59 -27.15
C PHE A 12 -5.99 -1.16 -27.58
N ILE A 13 -7.18 -0.66 -27.24
CA ILE A 13 -7.65 0.69 -27.65
C ILE A 13 -7.60 0.81 -29.18
N GLY A 14 -8.10 -0.21 -29.88
CA GLY A 14 -8.15 -0.24 -31.34
C GLY A 14 -6.81 -0.46 -32.06
N ALA A 15 -5.66 -0.40 -31.38
CA ALA A 15 -4.37 -0.73 -31.99
C ALA A 15 -4.07 -2.23 -31.84
N THR A 16 -3.60 -2.88 -32.91
CA THR A 16 -3.16 -4.29 -32.84
C THR A 16 -1.85 -4.38 -32.08
N THR A 17 -1.84 -5.12 -30.98
CA THR A 17 -0.68 -5.25 -30.08
C THR A 17 -0.05 -6.63 -30.14
N SER A 18 -0.79 -7.65 -30.56
CA SER A 18 -0.27 -8.99 -30.76
C SER A 18 -1.18 -9.83 -31.66
N GLU A 19 -0.67 -10.98 -32.10
CA GLU A 19 -1.44 -12.05 -32.71
C GLU A 19 -1.44 -13.27 -31.80
N MET A 20 -2.63 -13.80 -31.55
CA MET A 20 -2.81 -15.02 -30.78
C MET A 20 -3.34 -16.11 -31.69
N CYS A 21 -2.63 -17.22 -31.75
CA CYS A 21 -3.05 -18.41 -32.49
C CYS A 21 -3.24 -19.58 -31.54
N LEU A 22 -4.34 -20.31 -31.71
CA LEU A 22 -4.65 -21.51 -30.96
C LEU A 22 -4.90 -22.66 -31.94
N TRP A 23 -4.29 -23.80 -31.66
CA TRP A 23 -4.52 -25.02 -32.43
C TRP A 23 -4.63 -26.23 -31.53
N ILE A 24 -5.34 -27.24 -32.03
CA ILE A 24 -5.62 -28.48 -31.30
C ILE A 24 -4.94 -29.63 -32.00
N GLU A 25 -4.14 -30.37 -31.25
CA GLU A 25 -3.45 -31.56 -31.75
C GLU A 25 -4.00 -32.82 -31.06
N PRO A 26 -4.44 -33.84 -31.81
CA PRO A 26 -4.91 -35.08 -31.22
C PRO A 26 -3.73 -35.91 -30.71
N LEU A 27 -3.71 -36.21 -29.40
CA LEU A 27 -2.72 -37.10 -28.76
C LEU A 27 -3.19 -38.57 -28.69
N GLY A 28 -4.39 -38.88 -29.21
CA GLY A 28 -5.01 -40.19 -29.20
C GLY A 28 -6.51 -40.12 -29.48
N LEU A 29 -7.25 -41.20 -29.17
CA LEU A 29 -8.70 -41.29 -29.44
C LEU A 29 -9.57 -40.34 -28.57
N SER A 30 -9.07 -39.92 -27.39
CA SER A 30 -9.84 -39.13 -26.43
C SER A 30 -9.04 -38.03 -25.73
N ARG A 31 -7.80 -37.78 -26.16
CA ARG A 31 -6.92 -36.75 -25.57
C ARG A 31 -6.51 -35.76 -26.66
N TYR A 32 -6.60 -34.49 -26.32
CA TYR A 32 -6.22 -33.38 -27.18
C TYR A 32 -5.20 -32.51 -26.44
N ALA A 33 -4.14 -32.13 -27.13
CA ALA A 33 -3.27 -31.04 -26.71
C ALA A 33 -3.82 -29.73 -27.26
N PHE A 34 -3.89 -28.73 -26.40
CA PHE A 34 -4.22 -27.36 -26.79
C PHE A 34 -2.94 -26.55 -26.77
N TRP A 35 -2.56 -26.05 -27.93
CA TRP A 35 -1.39 -25.22 -28.10
C TRP A 35 -1.82 -23.79 -28.35
N ALA A 36 -1.11 -22.85 -27.74
CA ALA A 36 -1.32 -21.43 -27.94
C ALA A 36 0.03 -20.75 -28.20
N SER A 37 0.07 -19.91 -29.21
CA SER A 37 1.21 -19.04 -29.51
C SER A 37 0.75 -17.58 -29.51
N ASN A 38 1.63 -16.70 -29.04
CA ASN A 38 1.39 -15.27 -29.00
C ASN A 38 2.59 -14.54 -29.59
N LEU A 39 2.38 -13.90 -30.74
CA LEU A 39 3.36 -13.02 -31.36
C LEU A 39 3.07 -11.58 -30.93
N THR A 40 3.94 -11.02 -30.10
CA THR A 40 3.78 -9.64 -29.61
C THR A 40 4.44 -8.63 -30.55
N TYR A 41 3.70 -7.59 -30.90
CA TYR A 41 4.20 -6.49 -31.71
C TYR A 41 4.68 -5.35 -30.80
N GLU A 42 5.99 -5.28 -30.56
CA GLU A 42 6.61 -4.18 -29.83
C GLU A 42 7.69 -3.52 -30.69
N SER A 43 7.52 -2.24 -30.99
CA SER A 43 8.58 -1.44 -31.62
C SER A 43 9.71 -1.19 -30.63
N ILE A 44 10.93 -1.00 -31.15
CA ILE A 44 12.10 -0.61 -30.34
C ILE A 44 11.79 0.69 -29.57
N GLU A 45 11.10 1.63 -30.21
CA GLU A 45 10.67 2.89 -29.59
C GLU A 45 9.77 2.64 -28.36
N SER A 46 8.77 1.76 -28.48
CA SER A 46 7.89 1.36 -27.37
C SER A 46 8.71 0.77 -26.20
N ILE A 47 9.67 -0.10 -26.49
CA ILE A 47 10.54 -0.71 -25.47
C ILE A 47 11.40 0.37 -24.77
N CYS A 48 12.01 1.28 -25.53
CA CYS A 48 12.80 2.39 -24.98
C CYS A 48 11.94 3.30 -24.11
N ILE A 49 10.70 3.60 -24.51
CA ILE A 49 9.75 4.38 -23.73
C ILE A 49 9.40 3.65 -22.42
N LYS A 50 9.10 2.34 -22.45
CA LYS A 50 8.86 1.53 -21.23
C LYS A 50 10.05 1.59 -20.28
N PHE A 51 11.26 1.43 -20.82
CA PHE A 51 12.48 1.45 -20.03
C PHE A 51 12.72 2.82 -19.39
N ALA A 52 12.67 3.90 -20.18
CA ALA A 52 12.84 5.27 -19.69
C ALA A 52 11.79 5.62 -18.62
N PHE A 53 10.53 5.22 -18.83
CA PHE A 53 9.46 5.40 -17.87
C PHE A 53 9.73 4.67 -16.55
N ARG A 54 10.18 3.41 -16.59
CA ARG A 54 10.54 2.63 -15.39
C ARG A 54 11.74 3.21 -14.66
N CYS A 55 12.75 3.69 -15.38
CA CYS A 55 13.88 4.40 -14.79
C CYS A 55 13.43 5.68 -14.08
N TRP A 56 12.54 6.46 -14.71
CA TRP A 56 11.99 7.67 -14.12
C TRP A 56 11.20 7.38 -12.85
N ILE A 57 10.30 6.38 -12.86
CA ILE A 57 9.57 5.95 -11.65
C ILE A 57 10.54 5.50 -10.56
N CYS A 58 11.58 4.73 -10.90
CA CYS A 58 12.56 4.25 -9.94
C CYS A 58 13.28 5.42 -9.24
N ILE A 59 13.75 6.40 -10.02
CA ILE A 59 14.39 7.62 -9.49
C ILE A 59 13.41 8.38 -8.59
N TYR A 60 12.15 8.52 -9.02
CA TYR A 60 11.11 9.20 -8.25
C TYR A 60 10.82 8.48 -6.91
N ILE A 61 10.73 7.16 -6.91
CA ILE A 61 10.58 6.35 -5.68
C ILE A 61 11.77 6.54 -4.75
N CYS A 62 13.00 6.52 -5.26
CA CYS A 62 14.20 6.79 -4.47
C CYS A 62 14.18 8.19 -3.85
N TYR A 63 13.75 9.19 -4.62
CA TYR A 63 13.56 10.55 -4.12
C TYR A 63 12.52 10.61 -2.99
N LEU A 64 11.35 9.98 -3.16
CA LEU A 64 10.30 9.93 -2.14
C LEU A 64 10.80 9.26 -0.86
N LEU A 65 11.50 8.14 -0.99
CA LEU A 65 12.11 7.43 0.15
C LEU A 65 13.07 8.32 0.92
N TRP A 66 13.92 9.06 0.22
CA TRP A 66 14.84 9.98 0.87
C TRP A 66 14.11 11.15 1.54
N ALA A 67 13.33 11.90 0.75
CA ALA A 67 12.71 13.16 1.17
C ALA A 67 11.65 12.98 2.26
N HIS A 68 10.85 11.91 2.20
CA HIS A 68 9.68 11.71 3.08
C HIS A 68 9.87 10.62 4.14
N TYR A 69 10.98 9.86 4.09
CA TYR A 69 11.28 8.85 5.10
C TYR A 69 12.66 9.06 5.72
N TYR A 70 13.74 8.75 4.99
CA TYR A 70 15.09 8.68 5.55
C TYR A 70 15.62 10.02 6.07
N HIS A 71 15.29 11.13 5.42
CA HIS A 71 15.69 12.46 5.86
C HIS A 71 15.19 12.76 7.30
N HIS A 72 13.96 12.36 7.64
CA HIS A 72 13.42 12.57 8.99
C HIS A 72 14.17 11.78 10.06
N TYR A 73 14.74 10.62 9.72
CA TYR A 73 15.58 9.84 10.63
C TYR A 73 16.93 10.48 10.88
N VAL A 74 17.54 11.10 9.86
CA VAL A 74 18.79 11.85 10.02
C VAL A 74 18.58 12.99 11.01
N VAL A 75 17.47 13.73 10.86
CA VAL A 75 17.10 14.82 11.78
C VAL A 75 16.80 14.29 13.18
N LEU A 76 16.08 13.18 13.31
CA LEU A 76 15.81 12.54 14.60
C LEU A 76 17.10 12.12 15.31
N LEU A 77 18.03 11.50 14.59
CA LEU A 77 19.33 11.09 15.14
C LEU A 77 20.14 12.30 15.63
N TYR A 78 20.13 13.39 14.85
CA TYR A 78 20.77 14.64 15.24
C TYR A 78 20.14 15.18 16.53
N ASN A 79 18.82 15.30 16.60
CA ASN A 79 18.12 15.81 17.77
C ASN A 79 18.35 14.93 19.02
N LEU A 80 18.32 13.60 18.87
CA LEU A 80 18.56 12.68 19.99
C LEU A 80 19.98 12.78 20.55
N ARG A 81 20.97 13.04 19.69
CA ARG A 81 22.37 13.22 20.13
C ARG A 81 22.59 14.53 20.90
N HIS A 82 21.87 15.60 20.55
CA HIS A 82 22.13 16.93 21.10
C HIS A 82 21.17 17.31 22.24
N LEU A 83 19.89 16.97 22.12
CA LEU A 83 18.85 17.34 23.07
C LEU A 83 18.48 16.19 24.01
N GLY A 84 18.52 14.95 23.48
CA GLY A 84 17.97 13.79 24.18
C GLY A 84 16.44 13.86 24.35
N LEU A 85 15.86 12.76 24.81
CA LEU A 85 14.43 12.68 25.17
C LEU A 85 14.18 13.05 26.64
N SER A 86 15.12 12.71 27.52
CA SER A 86 15.11 13.01 28.95
C SER A 86 16.54 12.89 29.48
N ASN A 87 16.87 13.64 30.52
CA ASN A 87 18.16 13.60 31.20
C ASN A 87 18.47 12.23 31.84
N GLU A 88 17.47 11.37 32.03
CA GLU A 88 17.64 10.01 32.56
C GLU A 88 18.29 9.04 31.57
N TYR A 89 18.17 9.29 30.27
CA TYR A 89 18.57 8.36 29.22
C TYR A 89 19.84 8.83 28.52
N LYS A 90 20.79 7.92 28.33
CA LYS A 90 22.10 8.24 27.78
C LYS A 90 22.36 7.59 26.42
N TYR A 91 21.74 6.44 26.15
CA TYR A 91 21.89 5.74 24.88
C TYR A 91 20.54 5.51 24.22
N TYR A 92 20.50 5.69 22.91
CA TYR A 92 19.30 5.51 22.11
C TYR A 92 19.56 4.51 20.99
N LYS A 93 18.69 3.50 20.87
CA LYS A 93 18.65 2.61 19.71
C LYS A 93 17.40 2.90 18.90
N ILE A 94 17.58 3.22 17.63
CA ILE A 94 16.50 3.53 16.71
C ILE A 94 16.23 2.28 15.88
N VAL A 95 15.01 1.76 15.95
CA VAL A 95 14.51 0.69 15.09
C VAL A 95 13.67 1.33 14.00
N LEU A 96 14.20 1.31 12.78
CA LEU A 96 13.53 1.82 11.58
C LEU A 96 12.32 0.96 11.25
N GLY A 97 11.24 1.61 10.83
CA GLY A 97 10.07 0.93 10.26
C GLY A 97 10.28 0.56 8.78
N ASP A 98 9.18 0.14 8.15
CA ASP A 98 9.10 -0.15 6.74
C ASP A 98 8.68 1.10 5.93
N PRO A 99 9.54 1.59 5.02
CA PRO A 99 9.20 2.76 4.23
C PRO A 99 8.19 2.47 3.11
N ALA A 100 7.85 1.21 2.83
CA ALA A 100 6.97 0.83 1.72
C ALA A 100 5.67 1.64 1.75
N TYR A 101 5.08 1.87 2.91
CA TYR A 101 3.87 2.69 3.03
C TYR A 101 4.00 4.08 2.39
N VAL A 102 5.16 4.75 2.51
CA VAL A 102 5.38 6.10 1.92
C VAL A 102 5.25 6.03 0.40
N ILE A 103 5.76 4.96 -0.21
CA ILE A 103 5.67 4.74 -1.66
C ILE A 103 4.22 4.40 -2.06
N LEU A 104 3.60 3.47 -1.31
CA LEU A 104 2.28 2.93 -1.66
C LEU A 104 1.14 3.94 -1.42
N SER A 105 1.37 4.94 -0.56
CA SER A 105 0.44 6.03 -0.31
C SER A 105 0.55 7.21 -1.28
N ASP A 106 1.61 7.25 -2.10
CA ASP A 106 1.78 8.29 -3.10
C ASP A 106 0.89 8.03 -4.33
N PRO A 107 0.01 8.99 -4.70
CA PRO A 107 -0.91 8.80 -5.81
C PRO A 107 -0.25 8.78 -7.18
N LEU A 108 0.89 9.49 -7.34
CA LEU A 108 1.60 9.48 -8.60
C LEU A 108 2.28 8.13 -8.84
N VAL A 109 2.90 7.53 -7.81
CA VAL A 109 3.48 6.19 -7.92
C VAL A 109 2.41 5.16 -8.26
N ALA A 110 1.30 5.13 -7.52
CA ALA A 110 0.26 4.13 -7.75
C ALA A 110 -0.36 4.27 -9.15
N LEU A 111 -0.57 5.50 -9.63
CA LEU A 111 -1.07 5.77 -10.98
C LEU A 111 -0.06 5.36 -12.05
N ALA A 112 1.20 5.72 -11.88
CA ALA A 112 2.27 5.39 -12.83
C ALA A 112 2.49 3.87 -12.92
N MET A 113 2.43 3.15 -11.80
CA MET A 113 2.53 1.69 -11.78
C MET A 113 1.30 1.01 -12.39
N ALA A 114 0.10 1.54 -12.19
CA ALA A 114 -1.09 1.05 -12.88
C ALA A 114 -1.03 1.28 -14.39
N ALA A 115 -0.53 2.44 -14.82
CA ALA A 115 -0.28 2.75 -16.23
C ALA A 115 0.78 1.82 -16.84
N ASP A 116 1.88 1.52 -16.13
CA ASP A 116 2.88 0.53 -16.58
C ASP A 116 2.26 -0.86 -16.79
N ASN A 117 1.30 -1.23 -15.93
CA ASN A 117 0.55 -2.48 -16.08
C ASN A 117 -0.36 -2.47 -17.32
N TRP A 118 -1.10 -1.40 -17.54
CA TRP A 118 -1.95 -1.26 -18.74
C TRP A 118 -1.11 -1.27 -20.02
N TYR A 119 0.01 -0.56 -20.02
CA TYR A 119 0.92 -0.52 -21.16
C TYR A 119 1.65 -1.85 -21.41
N SER A 120 1.62 -2.76 -20.42
CA SER A 120 2.15 -4.12 -20.50
C SER A 120 1.05 -5.19 -20.60
N ALA A 121 -0.14 -4.83 -21.13
CA ALA A 121 -1.30 -5.73 -21.23
C ALA A 121 -1.02 -7.05 -21.98
N ASN A 122 -0.19 -7.04 -23.02
CA ASN A 122 0.21 -8.26 -23.72
C ASN A 122 0.89 -9.29 -22.79
N TYR A 123 1.76 -8.82 -21.91
CA TYR A 123 2.43 -9.67 -20.93
C TYR A 123 1.46 -10.16 -19.84
N VAL A 124 0.43 -9.37 -19.51
CA VAL A 124 -0.67 -9.82 -18.65
C VAL A 124 -1.43 -10.97 -19.31
N ALA A 125 -1.76 -10.86 -20.60
CA ALA A 125 -2.44 -11.94 -21.34
C ALA A 125 -1.59 -13.23 -21.35
N MET A 126 -0.28 -13.12 -21.57
CA MET A 126 0.63 -14.27 -21.45
C MET A 126 0.66 -14.86 -20.03
N ALA A 127 0.64 -14.03 -18.99
CA ALA A 127 0.59 -14.50 -17.61
C ALA A 127 -0.74 -15.22 -17.29
N VAL A 128 -1.87 -14.73 -17.80
CA VAL A 128 -3.18 -15.40 -17.65
C VAL A 128 -3.16 -16.76 -18.34
N ALA A 129 -2.62 -16.85 -19.56
CA ALA A 129 -2.44 -18.12 -20.27
C ALA A 129 -1.51 -19.09 -19.51
N GLN A 130 -0.51 -18.59 -18.78
CA GLN A 130 0.34 -19.44 -17.93
C GLN A 130 -0.39 -19.99 -16.72
N VAL A 131 -1.24 -19.18 -16.08
CA VAL A 131 -2.03 -19.59 -14.91
C VAL A 131 -3.13 -20.60 -15.27
N SER A 132 -3.56 -20.67 -16.53
CA SER A 132 -4.46 -21.74 -16.99
C SER A 132 -3.77 -23.10 -17.15
N GLN A 133 -2.43 -23.14 -17.23
CA GLN A 133 -1.66 -24.37 -17.41
C GLN A 133 -1.38 -25.08 -16.08
N LEU A 134 -2.38 -25.77 -15.53
CA LEU A 134 -2.28 -26.44 -14.22
C LEU A 134 -1.31 -27.62 -14.18
N GLN A 135 -0.89 -28.15 -15.35
CA GLN A 135 0.01 -29.29 -15.44
C GLN A 135 1.49 -28.89 -15.29
N ASP A 136 1.82 -27.61 -15.55
CA ASP A 136 3.19 -27.08 -15.41
C ASP A 136 3.23 -26.10 -14.23
N ALA A 137 3.71 -26.59 -13.09
CA ALA A 137 3.81 -25.80 -11.87
C ALA A 137 4.71 -24.57 -12.02
N TRP A 138 5.74 -24.63 -12.88
CA TRP A 138 6.64 -23.51 -13.08
C TRP A 138 5.96 -22.38 -13.86
N LEU A 139 5.27 -22.72 -14.96
CA LEU A 139 4.47 -21.75 -15.72
C LEU A 139 3.39 -21.14 -14.82
N TYR A 140 2.69 -21.96 -14.05
CA TYR A 140 1.66 -21.50 -13.12
C TYR A 140 2.22 -20.49 -12.11
N ILE A 141 3.32 -20.82 -11.40
CA ILE A 141 3.94 -19.93 -10.41
C ILE A 141 4.42 -18.63 -11.06
N ARG A 142 5.05 -18.71 -12.24
CA ARG A 142 5.51 -17.52 -12.99
C ARG A 142 4.35 -16.61 -13.37
N GLY A 143 3.24 -17.19 -13.83
CA GLY A 143 2.01 -16.46 -14.13
C GLY A 143 1.46 -15.76 -12.89
N CYS A 144 1.35 -16.46 -11.76
CA CYS A 144 0.91 -15.89 -10.47
C CYS A 144 1.81 -14.73 -10.01
N LEU A 145 3.14 -14.88 -10.10
CA LEU A 145 4.11 -13.83 -9.78
C LEU A 145 3.90 -12.59 -10.64
N TYR A 146 3.66 -12.76 -11.94
CA TYR A 146 3.42 -11.63 -12.83
C TYR A 146 2.08 -10.93 -12.53
N LEU A 147 1.01 -11.70 -12.28
CA LEU A 147 -0.31 -11.15 -11.95
C LEU A 147 -0.36 -10.41 -10.61
N SER A 148 0.59 -10.68 -9.70
CA SER A 148 0.71 -9.92 -8.43
C SER A 148 0.81 -8.40 -8.63
N ARG A 149 1.26 -7.96 -9.82
CA ARG A 149 1.31 -6.54 -10.20
C ARG A 149 -0.06 -5.86 -10.20
N PHE A 150 -1.17 -6.61 -10.20
CA PHE A 150 -2.51 -6.04 -10.03
C PHE A 150 -2.75 -5.42 -8.65
N VAL A 151 -1.86 -5.63 -7.69
CA VAL A 151 -1.90 -4.95 -6.39
C VAL A 151 -1.92 -3.43 -6.52
N TRP A 152 -1.31 -2.87 -7.58
CA TRP A 152 -1.30 -1.43 -7.82
C TRP A 152 -2.70 -0.85 -8.06
N PHE A 153 -3.61 -1.63 -8.65
CA PHE A 153 -5.02 -1.23 -8.78
C PHE A 153 -5.71 -1.20 -7.42
N ALA A 154 -5.37 -2.15 -6.53
CA ALA A 154 -5.87 -2.15 -5.15
C ALA A 154 -5.37 -0.92 -4.37
N TYR A 155 -4.08 -0.56 -4.49
CA TYR A 155 -3.55 0.66 -3.86
C TYR A 155 -4.21 1.93 -4.39
N LEU A 156 -4.41 2.05 -5.70
CA LEU A 156 -5.19 3.15 -6.27
C LEU A 156 -6.62 3.21 -5.72
N GLY A 157 -7.30 2.06 -5.65
CA GLY A 157 -8.63 1.94 -5.05
C GLY A 157 -8.66 2.39 -3.58
N MET A 158 -7.63 2.06 -2.80
CA MET A 158 -7.49 2.52 -1.41
C MET A 158 -7.26 4.02 -1.29
N GLN A 159 -6.51 4.63 -2.22
CA GLN A 159 -6.28 6.06 -2.21
C GLN A 159 -7.55 6.84 -2.59
N ALA A 160 -8.18 6.47 -3.72
CA ALA A 160 -9.44 7.04 -4.16
C ALA A 160 -10.54 6.84 -3.10
N GLY A 161 -10.62 5.63 -2.55
CA GLY A 161 -11.52 5.30 -1.45
C GLY A 161 -11.26 6.15 -0.21
N SER A 162 -10.00 6.33 0.20
CA SER A 162 -9.64 7.16 1.36
C SER A 162 -10.10 8.60 1.18
N PHE A 163 -9.90 9.17 -0.02
CA PHE A 163 -10.39 10.50 -0.36
C PHE A 163 -11.93 10.58 -0.29
N MET A 164 -12.64 9.60 -0.86
CA MET A 164 -14.11 9.54 -0.81
C MET A 164 -14.64 9.38 0.61
N ILE A 165 -13.97 8.58 1.44
CA ILE A 165 -14.34 8.34 2.84
C ILE A 165 -14.19 9.62 3.65
N LYS A 166 -13.07 10.32 3.49
CA LYS A 166 -12.80 11.61 4.12
C LYS A 166 -13.82 12.66 3.72
N ARG A 167 -14.12 12.76 2.43
CA ARG A 167 -15.15 13.68 1.91
C ARG A 167 -16.54 13.39 2.48
N ARG A 168 -16.85 12.12 2.76
CA ARG A 168 -18.14 11.68 3.35
C ARG A 168 -18.13 11.58 4.88
N GLN A 169 -17.00 11.82 5.54
CA GLN A 169 -16.81 11.68 6.99
C GLN A 169 -17.24 10.31 7.53
N ARG A 170 -16.89 9.24 6.83
CA ARG A 170 -17.22 7.85 7.20
C ARG A 170 -15.99 7.05 7.63
N GLU A 171 -15.00 7.69 8.24
CA GLU A 171 -13.73 7.07 8.66
C GLU A 171 -13.95 5.92 9.64
N ASP A 172 -14.86 6.08 10.60
CA ASP A 172 -15.21 5.05 11.60
C ASP A 172 -15.74 3.76 10.97
N SER A 173 -16.27 3.88 9.75
CA SER A 173 -16.91 2.79 9.09
C SER A 173 -15.94 1.88 8.31
N PHE A 174 -14.66 2.26 8.22
CA PHE A 174 -13.62 1.53 7.50
C PHE A 174 -12.38 1.30 8.39
N ALA A 175 -11.87 0.07 8.39
CA ALA A 175 -10.64 -0.29 9.09
C ALA A 175 -9.42 -0.12 8.17
N PRO A 176 -8.27 0.26 8.72
CA PRO A 176 -7.05 0.36 7.95
C PRO A 176 -6.58 -1.04 7.56
N VAL A 177 -6.18 -1.19 6.30
CA VAL A 177 -5.64 -2.42 5.72
C VAL A 177 -4.12 -2.31 5.67
N ASP A 178 -3.43 -3.35 6.11
CA ASP A 178 -1.98 -3.46 5.99
C ASP A 178 -1.59 -3.64 4.51
N PRO A 179 -0.81 -2.71 3.93
CA PRO A 179 -0.39 -2.80 2.53
C PRO A 179 0.45 -4.06 2.21
N ALA A 180 1.22 -4.57 3.18
CA ALA A 180 2.02 -5.79 2.99
C ALA A 180 1.13 -7.03 2.96
N LEU A 181 0.14 -7.10 3.87
CA LEU A 181 -0.87 -8.16 3.84
C LEU A 181 -1.66 -8.12 2.53
N LEU A 182 -1.99 -6.93 2.03
CA LEU A 182 -2.67 -6.77 0.75
C LEU A 182 -1.81 -7.28 -0.42
N ALA A 183 -0.50 -6.99 -0.43
CA ALA A 183 0.41 -7.50 -1.46
C ALA A 183 0.48 -9.04 -1.46
N VAL A 184 0.70 -9.64 -0.28
CA VAL A 184 0.76 -11.10 -0.13
C VAL A 184 -0.57 -11.74 -0.51
N SER A 185 -1.69 -11.14 -0.07
CA SER A 185 -3.02 -11.64 -0.43
C SER A 185 -3.21 -11.59 -1.94
N THR A 186 -2.84 -10.47 -2.57
CA THR A 186 -2.97 -10.28 -4.03
C THR A 186 -2.17 -11.30 -4.81
N TYR A 187 -0.95 -11.61 -4.37
CA TYR A 187 -0.17 -12.71 -4.95
C TYR A 187 -0.91 -14.05 -4.91
N ILE A 188 -1.48 -14.40 -3.76
CA ILE A 188 -2.19 -15.67 -3.57
C ILE A 188 -3.49 -15.71 -4.38
N TYR A 189 -4.37 -14.71 -4.23
CA TYR A 189 -5.69 -14.77 -4.84
C TYR A 189 -5.70 -14.39 -6.31
N CYS A 190 -4.82 -13.53 -6.84
CA CYS A 190 -4.88 -13.18 -8.28
C CYS A 190 -4.64 -14.41 -9.15
N GLY A 191 -3.63 -15.21 -8.81
CA GLY A 191 -3.36 -16.48 -9.49
C GLY A 191 -4.53 -17.46 -9.35
N LEU A 192 -5.01 -17.67 -8.12
CA LEU A 192 -6.12 -18.60 -7.85
C LEU A 192 -7.43 -18.17 -8.53
N ILE A 193 -7.79 -16.89 -8.47
CA ILE A 193 -9.00 -16.34 -9.10
C ILE A 193 -8.89 -16.45 -10.60
N MET A 194 -7.76 -16.04 -11.21
CA MET A 194 -7.61 -16.16 -12.67
C MET A 194 -7.59 -17.62 -13.12
N SER A 195 -6.94 -18.50 -12.37
CA SER A 195 -6.99 -19.94 -12.61
C SER A 195 -8.43 -20.47 -12.57
N LEU A 196 -9.21 -20.06 -11.57
CA LEU A 196 -10.60 -20.46 -11.44
C LEU A 196 -11.43 -19.90 -12.59
N ILE A 197 -11.21 -18.65 -13.00
CA ILE A 197 -11.90 -18.06 -14.16
C ILE A 197 -11.59 -18.85 -15.43
N CYS A 198 -10.32 -19.10 -15.74
CA CYS A 198 -9.90 -19.76 -16.98
C CYS A 198 -10.29 -21.23 -17.06
N ASN A 199 -10.41 -21.93 -15.91
CA ASN A 199 -10.70 -23.37 -15.87
C ASN A 199 -12.16 -23.70 -15.53
N THR A 200 -13.05 -22.70 -15.42
CA THR A 200 -14.48 -22.90 -15.16
C THR A 200 -15.33 -22.18 -16.22
N PRO A 201 -16.66 -22.41 -16.26
CA PRO A 201 -17.54 -21.65 -17.14
C PRO A 201 -17.50 -20.13 -16.94
N MET A 202 -16.86 -19.63 -15.88
CA MET A 202 -16.61 -18.19 -15.71
C MET A 202 -15.74 -17.59 -16.82
N VAL A 203 -14.97 -18.40 -17.57
CA VAL A 203 -14.19 -17.94 -18.73
C VAL A 203 -15.06 -17.24 -19.78
N TRP A 204 -16.35 -17.58 -19.85
CA TRP A 204 -17.32 -16.90 -20.73
C TRP A 204 -17.46 -15.41 -20.42
N LEU A 205 -17.25 -14.98 -19.17
CA LEU A 205 -17.23 -13.56 -18.82
C LEU A 205 -16.03 -12.85 -19.45
N MET A 206 -14.87 -13.51 -19.50
CA MET A 206 -13.70 -12.97 -20.21
C MET A 206 -13.96 -12.88 -21.71
N TYR A 207 -14.44 -13.96 -22.32
CA TYR A 207 -14.74 -13.97 -23.76
C TYR A 207 -15.81 -12.95 -24.13
N GLY A 208 -16.88 -12.84 -23.35
CA GLY A 208 -17.91 -11.82 -23.53
C GLY A 208 -17.33 -10.41 -23.44
N SER A 209 -16.38 -10.17 -22.53
CA SER A 209 -15.75 -8.86 -22.39
C SER A 209 -14.97 -8.45 -23.64
N TRP A 210 -14.32 -9.38 -24.36
CA TRP A 210 -13.50 -9.09 -25.53
C TRP A 210 -14.26 -8.44 -26.70
N TYR A 211 -15.58 -8.66 -26.76
CA TYR A 211 -16.42 -8.18 -27.85
C TYR A 211 -17.16 -6.88 -27.53
N VAL A 212 -17.11 -6.37 -26.29
CA VAL A 212 -17.90 -5.20 -25.85
C VAL A 212 -17.63 -3.94 -26.68
N PHE A 213 -16.36 -3.70 -27.03
CA PHE A 213 -15.94 -2.54 -27.82
C PHE A 213 -15.54 -2.90 -29.25
N LEU A 214 -15.82 -4.13 -29.68
CA LEU A 214 -15.49 -4.61 -31.02
C LEU A 214 -16.73 -4.60 -31.91
N PRO A 215 -16.66 -4.05 -33.13
CA PRO A 215 -17.71 -4.20 -34.12
C PRO A 215 -18.02 -5.67 -34.47
N PRO A 216 -19.30 -6.06 -34.64
CA PRO A 216 -19.70 -7.45 -34.92
C PRO A 216 -19.03 -8.10 -36.14
N LEU A 217 -18.69 -7.28 -37.14
CA LEU A 217 -18.02 -7.74 -38.37
C LEU A 217 -16.63 -8.34 -38.10
N MET A 218 -15.98 -7.97 -36.99
CA MET A 218 -14.62 -8.40 -36.66
C MET A 218 -14.57 -9.52 -35.60
N TYR A 219 -15.69 -10.09 -35.18
CA TYR A 219 -15.73 -11.08 -34.09
C TYR A 219 -14.90 -12.35 -34.35
N GLN A 220 -14.70 -12.71 -35.62
CA GLN A 220 -13.87 -13.86 -35.98
C GLN A 220 -12.39 -13.49 -36.16
N GLU A 221 -12.09 -12.22 -36.42
CA GLU A 221 -10.74 -11.76 -36.80
C GLU A 221 -9.97 -11.14 -35.64
N ALA A 222 -10.65 -10.54 -34.66
CA ALA A 222 -10.01 -9.76 -33.62
C ALA A 222 -10.68 -9.90 -32.26
N ILE A 223 -9.92 -9.55 -31.21
CA ILE A 223 -10.38 -9.38 -29.84
C ILE A 223 -9.92 -8.02 -29.32
N GLU A 224 -10.73 -7.36 -28.50
CA GLU A 224 -10.38 -6.09 -27.88
C GLU A 224 -10.21 -6.28 -26.35
N THR A 225 -9.03 -5.91 -25.84
CA THR A 225 -8.63 -6.27 -24.47
C THR A 225 -8.92 -5.17 -23.44
N ILE A 226 -9.21 -3.94 -23.88
CA ILE A 226 -9.40 -2.79 -22.97
C ILE A 226 -10.55 -3.00 -21.97
N SER A 227 -11.67 -3.60 -22.40
CA SER A 227 -12.83 -3.91 -21.55
C SER A 227 -12.45 -4.83 -20.38
N LEU A 228 -11.69 -5.88 -20.66
CA LEU A 228 -11.19 -6.82 -19.65
C LEU A 228 -10.22 -6.12 -18.68
N VAL A 229 -9.31 -5.28 -19.20
CA VAL A 229 -8.35 -4.53 -18.38
C VAL A 229 -9.09 -3.56 -17.44
N ILE A 230 -10.10 -2.85 -17.92
CA ILE A 230 -10.95 -1.98 -17.10
C ILE A 230 -11.68 -2.80 -16.03
N PHE A 231 -12.30 -3.92 -16.42
CA PHE A 231 -13.02 -4.79 -15.49
C PHE A 231 -12.11 -5.29 -14.36
N VAL A 232 -10.94 -5.83 -14.68
CA VAL A 232 -9.96 -6.30 -13.70
C VAL A 232 -9.46 -5.16 -12.83
N THR A 233 -9.19 -3.99 -13.42
CA THR A 233 -8.76 -2.80 -12.66
C THR A 233 -9.81 -2.41 -11.60
N LEU A 234 -11.08 -2.36 -11.99
CA LEU A 234 -12.19 -2.03 -11.07
C LEU A 234 -12.37 -3.10 -10.00
N LEU A 235 -12.34 -4.38 -10.37
CA LEU A 235 -12.44 -5.50 -9.44
C LEU A 235 -11.35 -5.39 -8.35
N MET A 236 -10.10 -5.23 -8.78
CA MET A 236 -8.95 -5.13 -7.88
C MET A 236 -8.98 -3.87 -7.02
N ALA A 237 -9.47 -2.74 -7.54
CA ALA A 237 -9.65 -1.51 -6.78
C ALA A 237 -10.73 -1.60 -5.69
N ILE A 238 -11.78 -2.39 -5.91
CA ILE A 238 -12.90 -2.54 -4.98
C ILE A 238 -12.58 -3.54 -3.85
N LEU A 239 -11.79 -4.58 -4.14
CA LEU A 239 -11.43 -5.63 -3.16
C LEU A 239 -10.97 -5.09 -1.79
N PRO A 240 -9.99 -4.16 -1.68
CA PRO A 240 -9.54 -3.66 -0.38
C PRO A 240 -10.63 -2.88 0.37
N LEU A 241 -11.57 -2.24 -0.33
CA LEU A 241 -12.72 -1.55 0.29
C LEU A 241 -13.66 -2.54 0.95
N GLY A 242 -13.98 -3.63 0.24
CA GLY A 242 -14.80 -4.72 0.76
C GLY A 242 -14.14 -5.38 1.96
N PHE A 243 -12.86 -5.71 1.84
CA PHE A 243 -12.07 -6.29 2.93
C PHE A 243 -12.06 -5.40 4.18
N SER A 244 -11.79 -4.09 4.02
CA SER A 244 -11.82 -3.12 5.12
C SER A 244 -13.19 -3.06 5.81
N ARG A 245 -14.29 -3.11 5.05
CA ARG A 245 -15.64 -3.12 5.61
C ARG A 245 -15.97 -4.38 6.38
N ILE A 246 -15.61 -5.54 5.83
CA ILE A 246 -15.79 -6.83 6.51
C ILE A 246 -15.01 -6.84 7.83
N LEU A 247 -13.80 -6.29 7.84
CA LEU A 247 -12.96 -6.20 9.03
C LEU A 247 -13.63 -5.38 10.15
N VAL A 248 -14.22 -4.23 9.83
CA VAL A 248 -14.99 -3.41 10.80
C VAL A 248 -16.20 -4.16 11.35
N LEU A 249 -16.97 -4.80 10.48
CA LEU A 249 -18.15 -5.57 10.89
C LEU A 249 -17.75 -6.74 11.81
N TRP A 250 -16.63 -7.40 11.52
CA TRP A 250 -16.09 -8.46 12.35
C TRP A 250 -15.62 -7.94 13.72
N GLN A 251 -14.90 -6.81 13.74
CA GLN A 251 -14.48 -6.16 14.99
C GLN A 251 -15.66 -5.76 15.87
N HIS A 252 -16.72 -5.15 15.29
CA HIS A 252 -17.93 -4.82 16.04
C HIS A 252 -18.64 -6.07 16.59
N ARG A 253 -18.72 -7.15 15.79
CA ARG A 253 -19.30 -8.42 16.25
C ARG A 253 -18.50 -9.03 17.41
N GLN A 254 -17.17 -8.95 17.36
CA GLN A 254 -16.33 -9.42 18.46
C GLN A 254 -16.51 -8.56 19.72
N ALA A 255 -16.51 -7.23 19.58
CA ALA A 255 -16.73 -6.31 20.69
C ALA A 255 -18.07 -6.58 21.40
N ASN A 256 -19.12 -6.93 20.65
CA ASN A 256 -20.43 -7.26 21.21
C ASN A 256 -20.49 -8.65 21.88
N ARG A 257 -19.58 -9.57 21.55
CA ARG A 257 -19.51 -10.90 22.17
C ARG A 257 -18.76 -10.89 23.50
N VAL A 258 -17.81 -9.98 23.66
CA VAL A 258 -17.10 -9.78 24.92
C VAL A 258 -17.96 -8.89 25.81
N ARG A 259 -18.53 -9.42 26.91
CA ARG A 259 -19.30 -8.62 27.87
C ARG A 259 -18.46 -7.41 28.33
N PRO A 260 -19.04 -6.20 28.43
CA PRO A 260 -18.33 -5.01 28.83
C PRO A 260 -18.10 -5.02 30.35
N THR A 261 -17.23 -5.89 30.84
CA THR A 261 -16.75 -5.82 32.22
C THR A 261 -15.64 -4.77 32.27
N SER A 262 -16.02 -3.56 32.70
CA SER A 262 -15.16 -2.43 33.04
C SER A 262 -14.58 -1.60 31.87
N SER A 263 -14.82 -0.30 31.99
CA SER A 263 -14.28 0.85 31.26
C SER A 263 -12.74 0.95 31.22
N ARG A 264 -12.01 -0.06 31.74
CA ARG A 264 -10.56 -0.24 31.54
C ARG A 264 -10.17 -0.76 30.16
N MET A 265 -11.05 -1.50 29.45
CA MET A 265 -10.69 -2.11 28.17
C MET A 265 -10.41 -1.11 27.03
N LEU A 266 -11.12 0.03 26.99
CA LEU A 266 -10.90 1.04 25.93
C LEU A 266 -9.53 1.73 26.03
N LYS A 267 -8.96 1.84 27.25
CA LYS A 267 -7.63 2.41 27.48
C LYS A 267 -6.51 1.38 27.39
N GLN A 268 -6.81 0.09 27.46
CA GLN A 268 -5.83 -1.02 27.37
C GLN A 268 -5.70 -1.59 25.95
N SER A 269 -6.69 -1.43 25.07
CA SER A 269 -6.62 -1.99 23.72
C SER A 269 -5.55 -1.34 22.82
N THR A 270 -5.04 -0.17 23.18
CA THR A 270 -3.95 0.54 22.46
C THR A 270 -2.55 0.10 22.85
N SER A 271 -2.39 -0.59 23.99
CA SER A 271 -1.10 -1.15 24.41
C SER A 271 -0.94 -2.63 24.10
N ASP A 272 -1.95 -3.25 23.50
CA ASP A 272 -1.92 -4.66 23.18
C ASP A 272 -1.11 -4.90 21.91
N TYR A 273 -0.23 -5.89 21.98
CA TYR A 273 0.66 -6.31 20.89
C TYR A 273 -0.10 -6.58 19.59
N THR A 274 -1.36 -7.03 19.70
CA THR A 274 -2.31 -7.31 18.60
C THR A 274 -2.71 -6.09 17.79
N TYR A 275 -2.42 -4.87 18.24
CA TYR A 275 -2.68 -3.63 17.51
C TYR A 275 -1.55 -3.25 16.55
N ASN A 276 -0.59 -4.15 16.31
CA ASN A 276 0.47 -3.95 15.32
C ASN A 276 0.18 -4.73 14.03
N ASP A 277 0.69 -4.22 12.91
CA ASP A 277 0.63 -4.91 11.62
C ASP A 277 1.30 -6.29 11.72
N LEU A 278 0.91 -7.26 10.89
CA LEU A 278 1.39 -8.66 10.98
C LEU A 278 2.92 -8.75 11.01
N LYS A 279 3.59 -7.92 10.22
CA LYS A 279 5.05 -7.83 10.18
C LYS A 279 5.63 -7.30 11.49
N ALA A 280 5.04 -6.25 12.05
CA ALA A 280 5.46 -5.71 13.35
C ALA A 280 5.17 -6.70 14.48
N LEU A 281 4.08 -7.48 14.40
CA LEU A 281 3.81 -8.60 15.30
C LEU A 281 4.90 -9.67 15.26
N ILE A 282 5.35 -10.07 14.07
CA ILE A 282 6.45 -11.04 13.91
C ILE A 282 7.77 -10.48 14.44
N LEU A 283 8.08 -9.22 14.15
CA LEU A 283 9.31 -8.58 14.63
C LEU A 283 9.29 -8.37 16.15
N LEU A 284 8.15 -7.96 16.71
CA LEU A 284 7.99 -7.74 18.15
C LEU A 284 7.93 -9.06 18.91
N SER A 285 7.31 -10.11 18.38
CA SER A 285 7.28 -11.44 19.01
C SER A 285 8.68 -12.04 19.15
N LEU A 286 9.57 -11.74 18.20
CA LEU A 286 10.97 -12.16 18.23
C LEU A 286 11.86 -11.27 19.10
N SER A 287 11.48 -10.01 19.38
CA SER A 287 12.41 -9.01 19.92
C SER A 287 11.99 -8.30 21.22
N MET A 288 10.71 -8.23 21.62
CA MET A 288 10.29 -7.25 22.64
C MET A 288 9.17 -7.75 23.58
N ARG A 289 9.34 -7.49 24.90
CA ARG A 289 8.30 -7.60 25.93
C ARG A 289 7.22 -6.51 25.77
N LYS A 290 6.08 -6.63 26.46
CA LYS A 290 4.90 -5.72 26.40
C LYS A 290 5.25 -4.24 26.66
N HIS A 291 4.72 -3.31 25.86
CA HIS A 291 4.92 -1.85 26.04
C HIS A 291 3.61 -1.08 25.91
N ASN A 292 3.42 -0.09 26.79
CA ASN A 292 2.27 0.81 26.77
C ASN A 292 2.50 1.96 25.79
N VAL A 293 1.74 1.97 24.69
CA VAL A 293 1.75 3.05 23.69
C VAL A 293 0.41 3.77 23.74
N ARG A 294 0.41 5.07 24.01
CA ARG A 294 -0.79 5.92 23.90
C ARG A 294 -0.88 6.46 22.47
N MET A 295 -1.79 5.92 21.68
CA MET A 295 -2.08 6.42 20.32
C MET A 295 -3.33 7.30 20.33
N LEU A 296 -3.41 8.29 19.43
CA LEU A 296 -4.70 8.91 19.11
C LEU A 296 -5.52 7.90 18.32
N ASP A 297 -6.50 7.30 18.99
CA ASP A 297 -7.31 6.22 18.46
C ASP A 297 -8.52 6.69 17.63
N ASN A 298 -8.69 8.00 17.46
CA ASN A 298 -9.77 8.51 16.65
C ASN A 298 -9.41 8.36 15.15
N PRO A 299 -10.18 7.57 14.37
CA PRO A 299 -9.91 7.30 12.97
C PRO A 299 -9.95 8.56 12.09
N GLN A 300 -10.57 9.65 12.56
CA GLN A 300 -10.58 10.94 11.87
C GLN A 300 -9.18 11.57 11.78
N TYR A 301 -8.23 11.22 12.66
CA TYR A 301 -6.86 11.72 12.55
C TYR A 301 -6.00 11.00 11.51
N ARG A 302 -6.50 9.92 10.89
CA ARG A 302 -5.76 9.21 9.84
C ARG A 302 -5.89 9.97 8.53
N LYS A 303 -4.77 10.31 7.88
CA LYS A 303 -4.80 10.97 6.57
C LYS A 303 -5.39 10.07 5.49
N LEU A 304 -5.04 8.79 5.47
CA LEU A 304 -5.63 7.79 4.55
C LEU A 304 -6.30 6.67 5.37
N PRO A 305 -7.62 6.76 5.63
CA PRO A 305 -8.32 5.81 6.51
C PRO A 305 -8.18 4.33 6.16
N LEU A 306 -8.00 4.02 4.87
CA LEU A 306 -7.88 2.63 4.41
C LEU A 306 -6.47 2.08 4.51
N SER A 307 -5.44 2.90 4.67
CA SER A 307 -4.06 2.42 4.71
C SER A 307 -3.55 2.38 6.14
N SER A 308 -2.99 1.23 6.58
CA SER A 308 -2.26 1.20 7.84
C SER A 308 -0.92 1.93 7.69
N HIS A 309 -0.70 2.94 8.53
CA HIS A 309 0.56 3.70 8.59
C HIS A 309 1.57 3.09 9.57
N ARG A 310 1.15 2.05 10.30
CA ARG A 310 1.82 1.55 11.49
C ARG A 310 3.17 0.93 11.17
N ALA A 311 3.29 0.24 10.03
CA ALA A 311 4.55 -0.31 9.56
C ALA A 311 5.64 0.74 9.36
N ALA A 312 5.29 1.99 9.00
CA ALA A 312 6.26 3.06 8.78
C ALA A 312 6.82 3.67 10.07
N ASP A 313 6.16 3.43 11.21
CA ASP A 313 6.55 4.01 12.49
C ASP A 313 7.93 3.53 12.94
N CYS A 314 8.63 4.43 13.62
CA CYS A 314 9.91 4.18 14.23
C CYS A 314 9.75 3.84 15.71
N PHE A 315 10.64 3.02 16.26
CA PHE A 315 10.76 2.82 17.71
C PHE A 315 12.10 3.33 18.21
N VAL A 316 12.08 4.20 19.21
CA VAL A 316 13.27 4.67 19.92
C VAL A 316 13.33 3.97 21.27
N LEU A 317 14.36 3.16 21.45
CA LEU A 317 14.66 2.48 22.71
C LEU A 317 15.62 3.34 23.51
N CYS A 318 15.16 3.80 24.67
CA CYS A 318 15.90 4.67 25.57
C CYS A 318 16.54 3.85 26.69
N TYR A 319 17.87 3.83 26.73
CA TYR A 319 18.65 3.13 27.73
C TYR A 319 19.22 4.10 28.77
N ARG A 320 19.16 3.68 30.03
CA ARG A 320 19.79 4.36 31.15
C ARG A 320 21.30 4.09 31.16
N ARG A 321 22.01 4.76 32.07
CA ARG A 321 23.47 4.68 32.19
C ARG A 321 23.97 3.27 32.54
N ASP A 322 23.15 2.49 33.23
CA ASP A 322 23.37 1.10 33.62
C ASP A 322 23.14 0.10 32.46
N GLY A 323 22.74 0.57 31.28
CA GLY A 323 22.40 -0.26 30.14
C GLY A 323 21.00 -0.89 30.22
N SER A 324 20.21 -0.58 31.25
CA SER A 324 18.83 -1.03 31.34
C SER A 324 17.93 -0.25 30.37
N LEU A 325 16.99 -0.94 29.74
CA LEU A 325 15.97 -0.31 28.91
C LEU A 325 14.96 0.40 29.82
N GLY A 326 14.93 1.73 29.79
CA GLY A 326 14.04 2.53 30.63
C GLY A 326 12.69 2.81 29.97
N GLN A 327 12.72 3.23 28.70
CA GLN A 327 11.49 3.58 27.98
C GLN A 327 11.62 3.28 26.48
N THR A 328 10.51 2.92 25.87
CA THR A 328 10.38 2.81 24.41
C THR A 328 9.38 3.85 23.93
N VAL A 329 9.77 4.65 22.95
CA VAL A 329 8.92 5.67 22.33
C VAL A 329 8.65 5.27 20.89
N ARG A 330 7.37 5.14 20.53
CA ARG A 330 6.94 4.97 19.14
C ARG A 330 6.74 6.34 18.51
N LEU A 331 7.37 6.57 17.36
CA LEU A 331 7.26 7.81 16.61
C LEU A 331 6.60 7.53 15.26
N SER A 332 5.57 8.31 14.96
CA SER A 332 4.89 8.29 13.66
C SER A 332 5.27 9.51 12.83
N LEU A 333 5.26 9.35 11.52
CA LEU A 333 5.47 10.46 10.60
C LEU A 333 4.29 11.43 10.68
N LEU A 334 4.60 12.73 10.82
CA LEU A 334 3.58 13.78 10.86
C LEU A 334 2.76 13.83 9.56
N SER A 335 3.34 13.41 8.43
CA SER A 335 2.67 13.34 7.13
C SER A 335 1.50 12.35 7.09
N CYS A 336 1.42 11.41 8.04
CA CYS A 336 0.33 10.44 8.19
C CYS A 336 -0.86 10.98 9.00
N LEU A 337 -0.68 12.11 9.69
CA LEU A 337 -1.67 12.73 10.54
C LEU A 337 -2.51 13.73 9.76
N ASP A 338 -3.83 13.64 9.91
CA ASP A 338 -4.78 14.67 9.48
C ASP A 338 -5.11 15.56 10.69
N PRO A 339 -4.72 16.85 10.68
CA PRO A 339 -4.93 17.75 11.81
C PRO A 339 -6.40 18.18 11.99
N GLN A 340 -7.33 17.80 11.10
CA GLN A 340 -8.77 18.03 11.27
C GLN A 340 -9.15 19.50 11.57
N LEU A 341 -8.45 20.45 10.93
CA LEU A 341 -8.57 21.89 11.21
C LEU A 341 -9.98 22.47 11.00
N THR A 342 -10.83 21.80 10.24
CA THR A 342 -12.21 22.25 9.95
C THR A 342 -13.16 22.01 11.12
N LYS A 343 -12.90 21.03 12.00
CA LYS A 343 -13.77 20.69 13.13
C LYS A 343 -13.15 21.21 14.43
N ARG A 344 -13.74 22.23 15.03
CA ARG A 344 -13.19 22.91 16.23
C ARG A 344 -12.86 21.94 17.38
N ASP A 345 -13.71 20.94 17.61
CA ASP A 345 -13.55 19.98 18.72
C ASP A 345 -12.46 18.92 18.48
N LEU A 346 -12.00 18.77 17.24
CA LEU A 346 -11.01 17.78 16.81
C LEU A 346 -9.77 18.42 16.17
N ALA A 347 -9.73 19.74 16.08
CA ALA A 347 -8.64 20.44 15.45
C ALA A 347 -7.35 20.28 16.26
N LEU A 348 -6.28 19.89 15.57
CA LEU A 348 -4.91 19.87 16.08
C LEU A 348 -4.10 20.96 15.37
N PRO A 349 -4.19 22.23 15.82
CA PRO A 349 -3.38 23.30 15.27
C PRO A 349 -1.89 23.01 15.49
N MET A 350 -1.05 23.45 14.55
CA MET A 350 0.40 23.38 14.71
C MET A 350 0.90 24.61 15.46
N CYS A 351 1.53 24.41 16.63
CA CYS A 351 2.22 25.47 17.35
C CYS A 351 3.46 25.89 16.52
N THR A 352 3.64 27.20 16.34
CA THR A 352 4.72 27.77 15.52
C THR A 352 5.92 28.21 16.35
N SER A 353 5.78 28.25 17.69
CA SER A 353 6.92 28.52 18.57
C SER A 353 7.96 27.42 18.50
N LEU A 354 9.22 27.81 18.74
CA LEU A 354 10.33 26.88 18.80
C LEU A 354 10.32 26.16 20.15
N HIS A 355 10.28 24.83 20.10
CA HIS A 355 10.44 24.00 21.29
C HIS A 355 11.81 23.34 21.28
N SER A 356 12.46 23.27 22.44
CA SER A 356 13.71 22.53 22.68
C SER A 356 13.50 21.01 22.72
N SER A 357 12.38 20.52 22.19
CA SER A 357 12.03 19.10 22.19
C SER A 357 12.69 18.39 21.01
N CYS A 358 13.21 17.20 21.28
CA CYS A 358 13.85 16.36 20.27
C CYS A 358 12.87 15.87 19.18
N VAL A 359 11.60 15.68 19.54
CA VAL A 359 10.54 15.13 18.69
C VAL A 359 9.31 16.01 18.75
N CYS A 360 8.48 15.94 17.72
CA CYS A 360 7.15 16.54 17.75
C CYS A 360 6.26 15.77 18.73
N TYR A 361 5.43 16.48 19.49
CA TYR A 361 4.49 15.87 20.42
C TYR A 361 3.14 16.60 20.39
N ILE A 362 2.09 15.89 20.78
CA ILE A 362 0.74 16.45 20.90
C ILE A 362 0.49 16.70 22.38
N GLY A 363 0.31 17.97 22.74
CA GLY A 363 0.17 18.42 24.11
C GLY A 363 -0.91 19.47 24.27
N SER A 364 -1.30 19.70 25.52
CA SER A 364 -2.13 20.84 25.93
C SER A 364 -1.29 21.92 26.62
N ASP A 365 0.03 21.86 26.47
CA ASP A 365 0.94 22.79 27.13
C ASP A 365 0.80 24.17 26.50
N SER A 366 0.65 25.21 27.32
CA SER A 366 0.60 26.57 26.80
C SER A 366 1.96 26.96 26.21
N CYS A 367 2.01 27.26 24.92
CA CYS A 367 3.16 27.86 24.23
C CYS A 367 2.88 29.35 23.93
N GLU A 368 3.87 30.12 23.49
CA GLU A 368 3.69 31.52 23.10
C GLU A 368 2.57 31.69 22.05
N THR A 369 2.43 30.69 21.17
CA THR A 369 1.48 30.69 20.05
C THR A 369 0.22 29.86 20.29
N PHE A 370 0.12 29.15 21.41
CA PHE A 370 -1.04 28.31 21.73
C PHE A 370 -1.38 28.45 23.21
N LYS A 371 -2.56 29.00 23.48
CA LYS A 371 -3.15 29.04 24.82
C LYS A 371 -4.42 28.19 24.77
N PRO A 372 -4.47 27.04 25.47
CA PRO A 372 -5.69 26.23 25.50
C PRO A 372 -6.81 27.04 26.13
N LEU A 373 -7.93 27.19 25.42
CA LEU A 373 -9.09 27.95 25.89
C LEU A 373 -10.06 27.04 26.64
N ILE A 374 -10.12 25.77 26.25
CA ILE A 374 -11.02 24.77 26.82
C ILE A 374 -10.21 23.55 27.28
N LYS A 375 -10.69 22.89 28.34
CA LYS A 375 -10.15 21.63 28.85
C LYS A 375 -10.34 20.53 27.80
N GLY A 376 -9.28 20.24 27.04
CA GLY A 376 -9.30 19.26 25.94
C GLY A 376 -8.60 19.75 24.68
N ASP A 377 -8.36 21.06 24.56
CA ASP A 377 -7.60 21.64 23.45
C ASP A 377 -6.18 21.05 23.42
N ARG A 378 -5.78 20.57 22.25
CA ARG A 378 -4.46 19.99 22.01
C ARG A 378 -3.85 20.63 20.77
N CYS A 379 -2.54 20.82 20.78
CA CYS A 379 -1.82 21.28 19.61
C CYS A 379 -0.61 20.40 19.33
N ILE A 380 -0.12 20.45 18.09
CA ILE A 380 1.10 19.78 17.67
C ILE A 380 2.26 20.74 17.92
N HIS A 381 3.12 20.42 18.88
CA HIS A 381 4.36 21.14 19.13
C HIS A 381 5.45 20.55 18.23
N LEU A 382 6.03 21.39 17.36
CA LEU A 382 7.12 20.99 16.50
C LEU A 382 8.42 20.93 17.31
N GLY A 383 9.21 19.87 17.13
CA GLY A 383 10.54 19.77 17.73
C GLY A 383 11.53 20.76 17.10
N ALA A 384 12.77 20.76 17.61
CA ALA A 384 13.85 21.67 17.22
C ALA A 384 14.27 21.61 15.73
N SER A 385 13.71 20.69 14.96
CA SER A 385 14.03 20.37 13.56
C SER A 385 13.78 21.48 12.53
N LYS A 386 13.24 22.65 12.90
CA LYS A 386 13.20 23.82 11.99
C LYS A 386 14.52 24.61 11.93
N GLN A 387 15.56 24.22 12.68
CA GLN A 387 16.79 25.02 12.77
C GLN A 387 17.92 24.71 11.75
N THR A 388 17.86 23.68 10.89
CA THR A 388 19.05 23.30 10.10
C THR A 388 18.79 22.89 8.65
N VAL A 389 18.22 23.77 7.83
CA VAL A 389 18.55 23.83 6.38
C VAL A 389 18.62 25.29 5.94
N LYS A 390 19.56 26.05 6.51
CA LYS A 390 20.17 27.19 5.83
C LYS A 390 21.66 26.86 5.70
N HIS A 391 22.06 26.48 4.49
CA HIS A 391 23.45 26.39 4.01
C HIS A 391 24.52 26.03 5.05
N HIS A 392 24.78 24.73 5.22
CA HIS A 392 26.10 24.29 5.66
C HIS A 392 26.78 23.55 4.50
N ASN A 393 27.57 24.32 3.75
CA ASN A 393 28.50 23.88 2.74
C ASN A 393 29.65 23.12 3.44
N PRO A 394 29.83 21.80 3.25
CA PRO A 394 30.86 21.03 3.94
C PRO A 394 32.19 21.12 3.18
N ARG A 395 32.64 22.36 2.93
CA ARG A 395 34.00 22.65 2.45
C ARG A 395 34.56 23.82 3.25
N ARG A 396 34.97 23.56 4.49
CA ARG A 396 36.05 24.26 5.17
C ARG A 396 36.36 23.57 6.50
N LYS A 397 37.62 23.15 6.63
CA LYS A 397 38.33 22.63 7.81
C LYS A 397 38.17 21.14 8.09
N LEU A 398 38.93 20.34 7.35
CA LEU A 398 40.17 19.74 7.86
C LEU A 398 41.18 19.69 6.72
#